data_AF-A0A1M6M719-F1
#
_entry.id   AF-A0A1M6M719-F1
#
_cell.length_a   1.000
_cell.length_b   1.000
_cell.length_c   1.000
_cell.angle_alpha   90.00
_cell.angle_beta   90.00
_cell.angle_gamma   90.00
#
_symmetry.space_group_name_H-M   'P 1'
#
loop_
_entity.id
_entity.type
_entity.pdbx_description
1 polymer ?
#
loop_
_entity_poly.entity_id
_entity_poly.type
_entity_poly.pdbx_seq_one_letter_code
_entity_poly.pdbx_strand_id
1 'polypeptide(L)'
;MADYRTPGVYIEEISTLPASVAPVATAVPAFIGYTEKAIVDNVAIDPATTRTPVRITSMLEFEAHFGGAFQEYYSVELTDPPEGEVQTQIAVSSVGTTPLESPYILYYQVRMFYANGGGTCYVVSVGTYNNGDDDPATFPDDADIPTAATDIDSGALNEGLSACEEIDEITILTVPEAIMLDDANRKTIYDNMLVQCNKLQDRFAVMDVEASALSTVFNDGNSFRNDNVGPDYLKYGAAYYPSLKTQIEYAFSDDTVSISDTTTGGNGAIWDGQRLSAVITGQTLAGDDIPLKATATITIEATNMVAGDTVQIGTQVFTCTDAGGGPDDEFELGASPNGTAQNLNSAINNLAAAEATSQRTANVITLTAKADGAAGNDLELEYTPASGMGASLSGRTFEGGLDRYIDTELYNRIKKEIQKHKVVLYPCGAMAGIYASVDRDRGVWKAPANVSVAMVKEPVIQITKAEQADLNVDATTGKSINAIRFFNGKGNMVWGARTLAGNDNEWRYVPVRRFYNFMEESIKKATEFVIFEPNSKPTWVRTKAMIENFLTQLWRDGALAGAKPEHAFFVKIGLGETMTAVDILEGRMNIEIGVAAVRPAEFIILKFSHKLQES
;
A
#
# COMPACT_ATOMS: atom_id res chain seq x y z
N MET A 1 -3.58 36.66 44.68
CA MET A 1 -3.92 38.09 44.69
C MET A 1 -2.61 38.83 44.92
N ALA A 2 -2.18 39.69 43.99
CA ALA A 2 -0.92 40.39 44.14
C ALA A 2 -0.96 41.29 45.38
N ASP A 3 0.07 41.17 46.22
CA ASP A 3 0.16 41.85 47.51
C ASP A 3 0.93 43.17 47.31
N TYR A 4 0.22 44.26 47.02
CA TYR A 4 0.83 45.56 46.72
C TYR A 4 1.23 46.28 48.01
N ARG A 5 2.53 46.35 48.30
CA ARG A 5 3.06 46.91 49.57
C ARG A 5 3.62 48.32 49.47
N THR A 6 3.61 48.92 48.28
CA THR A 6 4.15 50.27 48.05
C THR A 6 3.23 51.11 47.15
N PRO A 7 3.13 52.44 47.35
CA PRO A 7 2.41 53.31 46.42
C PRO A 7 3.12 53.35 45.05
N GLY A 8 2.41 53.06 43.97
CA GLY A 8 2.93 53.04 42.60
C GLY A 8 1.86 52.73 41.56
N VAL A 9 2.20 52.86 40.27
CA VAL A 9 1.37 52.40 39.15
C VAL A 9 1.87 51.02 38.74
N TYR A 10 0.99 50.02 38.77
CA TYR A 10 1.30 48.65 38.40
C TYR A 10 0.55 48.29 37.11
N ILE A 11 1.22 47.53 36.24
CA ILE A 11 0.64 46.96 35.03
C ILE A 11 0.60 45.45 35.26
N GLU A 12 -0.61 44.89 35.22
CA GLU A 12 -0.82 43.44 35.17
C GLU A 12 -1.38 43.08 33.80
N GLU A 13 -0.78 42.09 33.15
CA GLU A 13 -1.37 41.46 31.98
C GLU A 13 -2.31 40.36 32.43
N ILE A 14 -3.61 40.65 32.38
CA ILE A 14 -4.66 39.64 32.55
C ILE A 14 -4.99 39.11 31.16
N SER A 15 -4.53 37.90 30.84
CA SER A 15 -4.94 37.22 29.62
C SER A 15 -6.43 36.85 29.71
N THR A 16 -7.26 37.53 28.94
CA THR A 16 -8.72 37.28 28.85
C THR A 16 -9.09 36.45 27.63
N LEU A 17 -8.11 35.95 26.86
CA LEU A 17 -8.41 35.14 25.69
C LEU A 17 -9.06 33.82 26.16
N PRO A 18 -10.30 33.52 25.73
CA PRO A 18 -10.90 32.23 26.03
C PRO A 18 -10.05 31.13 25.39
N ALA A 19 -9.92 30.00 26.07
CA ALA A 19 -9.40 28.79 25.44
C ALA A 19 -10.33 28.44 24.27
N SER A 20 -9.77 27.93 23.17
CA SER A 20 -10.50 27.54 21.97
C SER A 20 -10.42 26.04 21.77
N VAL A 21 -11.51 25.44 21.30
CA VAL A 21 -11.49 24.05 20.86
C VAL A 21 -10.78 23.96 19.51
N ALA A 22 -9.67 23.22 19.46
CA ALA A 22 -9.02 22.87 18.21
C ALA A 22 -9.68 21.61 17.62
N PRO A 23 -10.11 21.62 16.34
CA PRO A 23 -10.60 20.43 15.65
C PRO A 23 -9.54 19.32 15.62
N VAL A 24 -9.93 18.09 15.96
CA VAL A 24 -9.07 16.90 15.76
C VAL A 24 -9.14 16.40 14.31
N ALA A 25 -8.21 15.52 13.93
CA ALA A 25 -8.28 14.83 12.65
C ALA A 25 -9.56 13.97 12.55
N THR A 26 -10.18 13.89 11.36
CA THR A 26 -11.47 13.20 11.20
C THR A 26 -11.38 11.87 10.46
N ALA A 27 -10.40 11.70 9.58
CA ALA A 27 -10.27 10.55 8.69
C ALA A 27 -8.81 10.14 8.49
N VAL A 28 -8.17 9.69 9.56
CA VAL A 28 -6.82 9.10 9.51
C VAL A 28 -6.96 7.60 9.74
N PRO A 29 -6.93 6.78 8.68
CA PRO A 29 -7.08 5.33 8.81
C PRO A 29 -5.80 4.65 9.27
N ALA A 30 -5.97 3.52 9.93
CA ALA A 30 -4.93 2.53 10.14
C ALA A 30 -5.20 1.30 9.28
N PHE A 31 -4.23 0.95 8.46
CA PHE A 31 -4.21 -0.24 7.61
C PHE A 31 -3.36 -1.31 8.29
N ILE A 32 -3.97 -2.45 8.63
CA ILE A 32 -3.30 -3.57 9.29
C ILE A 32 -3.22 -4.74 8.29
N GLY A 33 -2.03 -5.30 8.11
CA GLY A 33 -1.81 -6.43 7.19
C GLY A 33 -0.34 -6.78 6.96
N TYR A 34 -0.08 -7.61 5.95
CA TYR A 34 1.25 -8.10 5.61
C TYR A 34 1.94 -7.21 4.57
N THR A 35 3.27 -7.09 4.67
CA THR A 35 4.11 -6.24 3.79
C THR A 35 5.35 -7.01 3.30
N GLU A 36 6.09 -6.46 2.34
CA GLU A 36 7.35 -7.10 1.89
C GLU A 36 8.41 -7.05 3.01
N LYS A 37 8.51 -5.89 3.67
CA LYS A 37 9.45 -5.62 4.75
C LYS A 37 8.81 -4.68 5.77
N ALA A 38 9.53 -4.39 6.86
CA ALA A 38 9.16 -3.34 7.80
C ALA A 38 10.42 -2.60 8.26
N ILE A 39 10.49 -1.30 7.98
CA ILE A 39 11.58 -0.40 8.37
C ILE A 39 10.97 0.73 9.20
N VAL A 40 11.48 0.94 10.40
CA VAL A 40 11.07 2.03 11.31
C VAL A 40 12.32 2.79 11.73
N ASP A 41 12.29 4.12 11.63
CA ASP A 41 13.45 4.96 11.95
C ASP A 41 14.75 4.55 11.23
N ASN A 42 14.63 4.12 9.97
CA ASN A 42 15.71 3.56 9.14
C ASN A 42 16.34 2.26 9.66
N VAL A 43 15.63 1.55 10.56
CA VAL A 43 16.04 0.25 11.08
C VAL A 43 15.03 -0.80 10.65
N ALA A 44 15.51 -1.90 10.07
CA ALA A 44 14.67 -3.05 9.78
C ALA A 44 14.18 -3.68 11.09
N ILE A 45 12.88 -3.92 11.18
CA ILE A 45 12.24 -4.60 12.30
C ILE A 45 11.62 -5.91 11.82
N ASP A 46 11.45 -6.86 12.73
CA ASP A 46 10.67 -8.07 12.47
C ASP A 46 9.19 -7.80 12.81
N PRO A 47 8.30 -7.68 11.82
CA PRO A 47 6.89 -7.36 12.05
C PRO A 47 6.09 -8.50 12.69
N ALA A 48 6.63 -9.74 12.72
CA ALA A 48 6.00 -10.86 13.41
C ALA A 48 6.10 -10.72 14.95
N THR A 49 7.14 -10.05 15.44
CA THR A 49 7.38 -9.86 16.88
C THR A 49 7.20 -8.41 17.34
N THR A 50 7.40 -7.43 16.44
CA THR A 50 7.34 -6.00 16.75
C THR A 50 6.38 -5.29 15.81
N ARG A 51 5.20 -4.91 16.30
CA ARG A 51 4.17 -4.21 15.52
C ARG A 51 4.17 -2.73 15.85
N THR A 52 4.85 -1.94 15.03
CA THR A 52 4.92 -0.49 15.20
C THR A 52 4.07 0.20 14.14
N PRO A 53 3.01 0.94 14.52
CA PRO A 53 2.27 1.78 13.58
C PRO A 53 3.17 2.87 13.00
N VAL A 54 3.31 2.88 11.66
CA VAL A 54 4.10 3.91 10.96
C VAL A 54 3.17 4.87 10.25
N ARG A 55 3.35 6.16 10.53
CA ARG A 55 2.61 7.24 9.90
C ARG A 55 3.19 7.52 8.50
N ILE A 56 2.36 7.45 7.47
CA ILE A 56 2.74 7.73 6.08
C ILE A 56 1.77 8.70 5.41
N THR A 57 2.24 9.36 4.35
CA THR A 57 1.50 10.37 3.60
C THR A 57 1.45 10.12 2.09
N SER A 58 2.18 9.12 1.59
CA SER A 58 2.20 8.75 0.18
C SER A 58 2.59 7.29 -0.04
N MET A 59 2.35 6.76 -1.25
CA MET A 59 2.86 5.45 -1.66
C MET A 59 4.39 5.38 -1.69
N LEU A 60 5.09 6.49 -1.95
CA LEU A 60 6.55 6.50 -1.93
C LEU A 60 7.08 6.25 -0.51
N GLU A 61 6.45 6.85 0.49
CA GLU A 61 6.77 6.56 1.90
C GLU A 61 6.37 5.14 2.27
N PHE A 62 5.23 4.63 1.76
CA PHE A 62 4.87 3.22 1.94
C PHE A 62 5.99 2.31 1.44
N GLU A 63 6.46 2.47 0.19
CA GLU A 63 7.50 1.61 -0.40
C GLU A 63 8.84 1.73 0.36
N ALA A 64 9.18 2.92 0.85
CA ALA A 64 10.38 3.12 1.65
C ALA A 64 10.35 2.33 2.96
N HIS A 65 9.20 2.32 3.65
CA HIS A 65 9.04 1.62 4.94
C HIS A 65 8.71 0.13 4.80
N PHE A 66 7.89 -0.23 3.81
CA PHE A 66 7.20 -1.51 3.74
C PHE A 66 7.46 -2.32 2.48
N GLY A 67 8.10 -1.71 1.48
CA GLY A 67 8.38 -2.35 0.19
C GLY A 67 7.19 -2.36 -0.78
N GLY A 68 7.35 -3.12 -1.85
CA GLY A 68 6.36 -3.29 -2.91
C GLY A 68 5.31 -4.35 -2.60
N ALA A 69 4.50 -4.66 -3.63
CA ALA A 69 3.59 -5.79 -3.56
C ALA A 69 4.33 -7.13 -3.67
N PHE A 70 3.66 -8.20 -3.23
CA PHE A 70 4.08 -9.56 -3.52
C PHE A 70 4.23 -9.79 -5.04
N GLN A 71 5.28 -10.50 -5.44
CA GLN A 71 5.54 -10.83 -6.83
C GLN A 71 4.82 -12.13 -7.18
N GLU A 72 3.72 -12.04 -7.94
CA GLU A 72 2.90 -13.20 -8.28
C GLU A 72 3.64 -14.19 -9.17
N TYR A 73 3.25 -15.46 -9.02
CA TYR A 73 3.72 -16.57 -9.84
C TYR A 73 2.76 -16.83 -10.99
N TYR A 74 3.30 -16.84 -12.21
CA TYR A 74 2.54 -17.15 -13.43
C TYR A 74 3.18 -18.30 -14.20
N SER A 75 2.33 -19.12 -14.81
CA SER A 75 2.69 -20.11 -15.81
C SER A 75 2.18 -19.65 -17.17
N VAL A 76 3.06 -19.69 -18.17
CA VAL A 76 2.77 -19.30 -19.54
C VAL A 76 2.85 -20.54 -20.42
N GLU A 77 1.75 -20.89 -21.07
CA GLU A 77 1.72 -21.94 -22.08
C GLU A 77 1.83 -21.34 -23.47
N LEU A 78 2.86 -21.76 -24.21
CA LEU A 78 3.06 -21.44 -25.62
C LEU A 78 2.68 -22.64 -26.48
N THR A 79 1.74 -22.42 -27.40
CA THR A 79 1.25 -23.44 -28.33
C THR A 79 1.32 -22.95 -29.77
N ASP A 80 1.34 -23.90 -30.72
CA ASP A 80 1.42 -23.58 -32.15
C ASP A 80 0.29 -22.62 -32.59
N PRO A 81 0.58 -21.73 -33.55
CA PRO A 81 -0.43 -20.83 -34.10
C PRO A 81 -1.65 -21.61 -34.63
N PRO A 82 -2.87 -21.09 -34.43
CA PRO A 82 -4.06 -21.63 -35.08
C PRO A 82 -3.90 -21.70 -36.61
N GLU A 83 -4.64 -22.59 -37.26
CA GLU A 83 -4.62 -22.71 -38.73
C GLU A 83 -4.93 -21.35 -39.40
N GLY A 84 -3.97 -20.81 -40.15
CA GLY A 84 -4.09 -19.52 -40.83
C GLY A 84 -3.50 -18.32 -40.08
N GLU A 85 -2.98 -18.52 -38.86
CA GLU A 85 -2.24 -17.52 -38.10
C GLU A 85 -0.73 -17.78 -38.14
N VAL A 86 0.05 -16.73 -37.88
CA VAL A 86 1.53 -16.80 -37.88
C VAL A 86 2.09 -16.70 -36.46
N GLN A 87 1.30 -16.21 -35.51
CA GLN A 87 1.76 -15.94 -34.15
C GLN A 87 1.43 -17.08 -33.19
N THR A 88 2.43 -17.51 -32.42
CA THR A 88 2.30 -18.46 -31.30
C THR A 88 1.13 -18.07 -30.40
N GLN A 89 0.30 -19.03 -30.02
CA GLN A 89 -0.77 -18.80 -29.05
C GLN A 89 -0.18 -18.78 -27.64
N ILE A 90 -0.68 -17.87 -26.81
CA ILE A 90 -0.21 -17.65 -25.43
C ILE A 90 -1.41 -17.82 -24.51
N ALA A 91 -1.30 -18.72 -23.54
CA ALA A 91 -2.22 -18.80 -22.41
C ALA A 91 -1.43 -18.53 -21.12
N VAL A 92 -2.05 -17.78 -20.20
CA VAL A 92 -1.46 -17.43 -18.92
C VAL A 92 -2.38 -17.92 -17.82
N SER A 93 -1.81 -18.59 -16.83
CA SER A 93 -2.47 -19.00 -15.59
C SER A 93 -1.64 -18.51 -14.40
N SER A 94 -2.31 -18.01 -13.35
CA SER A 94 -1.64 -17.86 -12.07
C SER A 94 -1.43 -19.24 -11.43
N VAL A 95 -0.36 -19.37 -10.66
CA VAL A 95 0.04 -20.65 -10.06
C VAL A 95 -0.38 -20.66 -8.60
N GLY A 96 -1.14 -21.68 -8.18
CA GLY A 96 -1.52 -21.84 -6.78
C GLY A 96 -2.80 -22.63 -6.51
N THR A 97 -3.30 -22.48 -5.28
CA THR A 97 -4.58 -23.03 -4.81
C THR A 97 -5.68 -21.96 -4.89
N THR A 98 -6.82 -22.06 -4.18
CA THR A 98 -7.86 -21.00 -4.22
C THR A 98 -7.70 -20.11 -2.97
N PRO A 99 -7.54 -18.77 -3.10
CA PRO A 99 -7.50 -17.97 -4.33
C PRO A 99 -6.22 -18.22 -5.15
N LEU A 100 -6.34 -18.12 -6.47
CA LEU A 100 -5.27 -18.43 -7.43
C LEU A 100 -4.13 -17.40 -7.45
N GLU A 101 -4.34 -16.23 -6.85
CA GLU A 101 -3.32 -15.21 -6.64
C GLU A 101 -3.12 -15.02 -5.13
N SER A 102 -1.98 -14.41 -4.75
CA SER A 102 -1.59 -14.30 -3.34
C SER A 102 -2.66 -13.61 -2.47
N PRO A 103 -2.79 -14.01 -1.19
CA PRO A 103 -3.74 -13.38 -0.28
C PRO A 103 -3.31 -11.98 0.19
N TYR A 104 -2.10 -11.53 -0.18
CA TYR A 104 -1.48 -10.30 0.29
C TYR A 104 -1.97 -9.06 -0.47
N ILE A 105 -3.00 -8.40 0.05
CA ILE A 105 -3.67 -7.29 -0.64
C ILE A 105 -3.45 -5.91 -0.02
N LEU A 106 -2.73 -5.82 1.10
CA LEU A 106 -2.51 -4.56 1.83
C LEU A 106 -1.92 -3.46 0.95
N TYR A 107 -0.85 -3.74 0.20
CA TYR A 107 -0.19 -2.78 -0.69
C TYR A 107 -1.19 -2.14 -1.67
N TYR A 108 -2.00 -2.98 -2.32
CA TYR A 108 -2.98 -2.52 -3.31
C TYR A 108 -4.13 -1.75 -2.66
N GLN A 109 -4.50 -2.08 -1.43
CA GLN A 109 -5.54 -1.39 -0.66
C GLN A 109 -5.10 0.02 -0.23
N VAL A 110 -3.85 0.19 0.17
CA VAL A 110 -3.27 1.51 0.47
C VAL A 110 -3.12 2.33 -0.81
N ARG A 111 -2.75 1.71 -1.94
CA ARG A 111 -2.77 2.38 -3.25
C ARG A 111 -4.17 2.85 -3.64
N MET A 112 -5.20 2.04 -3.40
CA MET A 112 -6.61 2.40 -3.57
C MET A 112 -7.03 3.60 -2.69
N PHE A 113 -6.56 3.63 -1.45
CA PHE A 113 -6.80 4.74 -0.52
C PHE A 113 -6.29 6.07 -1.08
N TYR A 114 -5.03 6.12 -1.51
CA TYR A 114 -4.46 7.33 -2.10
C TYR A 114 -5.14 7.73 -3.42
N ALA A 115 -5.48 6.75 -4.26
CA ALA A 115 -6.20 6.98 -5.51
C ALA A 115 -7.59 7.62 -5.33
N ASN A 116 -8.21 7.39 -4.17
CA ASN A 116 -9.54 7.90 -3.83
C ASN A 116 -9.49 9.16 -2.93
N GLY A 117 -8.35 9.83 -2.89
CA GLY A 117 -8.19 11.13 -2.20
C GLY A 117 -7.76 11.02 -0.73
N GLY A 118 -7.22 9.86 -0.34
CA GLY A 118 -6.56 9.63 0.94
C GLY A 118 -5.43 10.64 1.23
N GLY A 119 -5.26 10.95 2.51
CA GLY A 119 -4.19 11.82 3.02
C GLY A 119 -3.23 11.01 3.89
N THR A 120 -3.03 11.45 5.13
CA THR A 120 -2.26 10.66 6.11
C THR A 120 -2.99 9.36 6.46
N CYS A 121 -2.24 8.27 6.57
CA CYS A 121 -2.68 7.05 7.21
C CYS A 121 -1.55 6.45 8.09
N TYR A 122 -1.92 5.49 8.92
CA TYR A 122 -0.99 4.60 9.60
C TYR A 122 -1.02 3.24 8.93
N VAL A 123 0.14 2.60 8.85
CA VAL A 123 0.26 1.21 8.42
C VAL A 123 0.90 0.41 9.55
N VAL A 124 0.32 -0.74 9.84
CA VAL A 124 0.84 -1.71 10.80
C VAL A 124 1.13 -3.00 10.04
N SER A 125 2.42 -3.24 9.79
CA SER A 125 2.87 -4.55 9.29
C SER A 125 2.76 -5.57 10.42
N VAL A 126 2.13 -6.72 10.14
CA VAL A 126 1.97 -7.81 11.10
C VAL A 126 2.79 -9.05 10.77
N GLY A 127 3.51 -9.01 9.63
CA GLY A 127 4.29 -10.10 9.08
C GLY A 127 4.84 -9.71 7.71
N THR A 128 5.88 -10.40 7.27
CA THR A 128 6.39 -10.28 5.90
C THR A 128 5.67 -11.28 4.98
N TYR A 129 5.81 -11.10 3.67
CA TYR A 129 5.40 -12.14 2.72
C TYR A 129 6.18 -13.43 2.96
N ASN A 130 5.47 -14.56 2.95
CA ASN A 130 6.09 -15.86 2.90
C ASN A 130 6.63 -16.09 1.48
N ASN A 131 7.95 -15.96 1.31
CA ASN A 131 8.65 -16.30 0.08
C ASN A 131 9.57 -17.48 0.39
N GLY A 132 9.03 -18.70 0.36
CA GLY A 132 9.77 -19.93 0.65
C GLY A 132 10.84 -20.28 -0.38
N ASP A 133 10.82 -19.61 -1.54
CA ASP A 133 11.77 -19.83 -2.63
C ASP A 133 12.80 -18.69 -2.70
N ASP A 134 13.96 -18.95 -2.10
CA ASP A 134 15.16 -18.10 -2.18
C ASP A 134 16.06 -18.49 -3.37
N ASP A 135 15.72 -19.52 -4.15
CA ASP A 135 16.55 -19.98 -5.27
C ASP A 135 15.98 -19.54 -6.63
N PRO A 136 16.55 -18.50 -7.28
CA PRO A 136 16.10 -18.05 -8.59
C PRO A 136 16.24 -19.12 -9.69
N ALA A 137 16.93 -20.24 -9.43
CA ALA A 137 17.08 -21.35 -10.37
C ALA A 137 15.91 -22.35 -10.36
N THR A 138 15.05 -22.36 -9.33
CA THR A 138 13.87 -23.23 -9.24
C THR A 138 12.58 -22.44 -9.29
N PHE A 139 11.49 -23.06 -9.76
CA PHE A 139 10.16 -22.44 -9.66
C PHE A 139 9.61 -22.88 -8.31
N PRO A 140 8.84 -22.05 -7.60
CA PRO A 140 8.28 -22.46 -6.33
C PRO A 140 7.57 -23.79 -6.50
N ASP A 141 7.85 -24.71 -5.59
CA ASP A 141 7.03 -25.91 -5.45
C ASP A 141 5.65 -25.50 -4.90
N ASP A 142 4.64 -26.36 -5.02
CA ASP A 142 3.28 -26.08 -4.53
C ASP A 142 3.22 -25.66 -3.05
N ALA A 143 4.23 -26.04 -2.25
CA ALA A 143 4.34 -25.70 -0.83
C ALA A 143 4.80 -24.26 -0.57
N ASP A 144 5.46 -23.62 -1.54
CA ASP A 144 6.02 -22.27 -1.42
C ASP A 144 5.06 -21.18 -1.94
N ILE A 145 3.93 -21.59 -2.53
CA ILE A 145 2.89 -20.69 -3.00
C ILE A 145 2.03 -20.25 -1.81
N PRO A 146 1.93 -18.93 -1.52
CA PRO A 146 1.19 -18.46 -0.36
C PRO A 146 -0.31 -18.73 -0.50
N THR A 147 -0.94 -19.18 0.58
CA THR A 147 -2.38 -19.44 0.65
C THR A 147 -3.02 -18.70 1.82
N ALA A 148 -4.27 -18.29 1.65
CA ALA A 148 -4.99 -17.58 2.70
C ALA A 148 -5.07 -18.37 4.03
N ALA A 149 -5.18 -19.71 3.96
CA ALA A 149 -5.34 -20.56 5.13
C ALA A 149 -4.06 -20.73 5.96
N THR A 150 -2.89 -20.58 5.35
CA THR A 150 -1.58 -20.78 5.99
C THR A 150 -0.89 -19.47 6.31
N ASP A 151 -1.07 -18.45 5.47
CA ASP A 151 -0.23 -17.26 5.46
C ASP A 151 -0.91 -16.02 6.05
N ILE A 152 -2.25 -16.03 6.18
CA ILE A 152 -2.99 -14.95 6.84
C ILE A 152 -3.38 -15.39 8.25
N ASP A 153 -2.55 -15.07 9.23
CA ASP A 153 -2.82 -15.35 10.63
C ASP A 153 -3.75 -14.33 11.30
N SER A 154 -4.86 -14.80 11.86
CA SER A 154 -5.84 -13.96 12.56
C SER A 154 -5.32 -13.43 13.90
N GLY A 155 -4.39 -14.14 14.54
CA GLY A 155 -3.70 -13.67 15.75
C GLY A 155 -2.85 -12.44 15.48
N ALA A 156 -2.02 -12.50 14.43
CA ALA A 156 -1.14 -11.43 14.01
C ALA A 156 -1.92 -10.16 13.63
N LEU A 157 -3.02 -10.30 12.89
CA LEU A 157 -3.91 -9.17 12.56
C LEU A 157 -4.54 -8.54 13.81
N ASN A 158 -4.97 -9.34 14.79
CA ASN A 158 -5.52 -8.83 16.07
C ASN A 158 -4.48 -8.10 16.92
N GLU A 159 -3.25 -8.60 16.95
CA GLU A 159 -2.18 -7.94 17.67
C GLU A 159 -1.76 -6.63 16.96
N GLY A 160 -1.83 -6.57 15.63
CA GLY A 160 -1.68 -5.32 14.87
C GLY A 160 -2.78 -4.31 15.15
N LEU A 161 -4.02 -4.77 15.26
CA LEU A 161 -5.16 -3.95 15.69
C LEU A 161 -4.97 -3.39 17.10
N SER A 162 -4.39 -4.19 18.00
CA SER A 162 -4.06 -3.78 19.38
C SER A 162 -2.99 -2.68 19.40
N ALA A 163 -1.98 -2.76 18.52
CA ALA A 163 -0.95 -1.73 18.40
C ALA A 163 -1.52 -0.35 17.98
N CYS A 164 -2.64 -0.33 17.23
CA CYS A 164 -3.35 0.91 16.92
C CYS A 164 -3.94 1.60 18.15
N GLU A 165 -4.13 0.90 19.29
CA GLU A 165 -4.69 1.52 20.50
C GLU A 165 -3.88 2.71 21.00
N GLU A 166 -2.56 2.63 20.88
CA GLU A 166 -1.63 3.62 21.43
C GLU A 166 -1.59 4.93 20.63
N ILE A 167 -2.10 4.93 19.39
CA ILE A 167 -2.02 6.07 18.49
C ILE A 167 -3.34 6.85 18.47
N ASP A 168 -3.33 7.98 19.16
CA ASP A 168 -4.46 8.90 19.31
C ASP A 168 -4.90 9.60 18.00
N GLU A 169 -4.05 9.66 16.97
CA GLU A 169 -4.43 10.26 15.67
C GLU A 169 -5.33 9.33 14.83
N ILE A 170 -5.33 8.02 15.08
CA ILE A 170 -6.10 7.05 14.29
C ILE A 170 -7.59 7.21 14.58
N THR A 171 -8.39 7.47 13.54
CA THR A 171 -9.86 7.59 13.63
C THR A 171 -10.63 6.57 12.80
N ILE A 172 -9.95 5.83 11.91
CA ILE A 172 -10.56 4.78 11.10
C ILE A 172 -9.74 3.50 11.23
N LEU A 173 -10.41 2.36 11.40
CA LEU A 173 -9.76 1.04 11.41
C LEU A 173 -10.12 0.29 10.13
N THR A 174 -9.10 -0.23 9.45
CA THR A 174 -9.23 -1.06 8.24
C THR A 174 -8.27 -2.24 8.30
N VAL A 175 -8.80 -3.46 8.16
CA VAL A 175 -8.01 -4.71 8.12
C VAL A 175 -8.33 -5.41 6.79
N PRO A 176 -7.67 -5.04 5.68
CA PRO A 176 -8.12 -5.48 4.36
C PRO A 176 -8.04 -6.99 4.16
N GLU A 177 -7.01 -7.64 4.69
CA GLU A 177 -6.77 -9.09 4.55
C GLU A 177 -7.68 -9.93 5.45
N ALA A 178 -8.49 -9.31 6.33
CA ALA A 178 -9.50 -10.04 7.09
C ALA A 178 -10.50 -10.78 6.19
N ILE A 179 -10.66 -10.32 4.94
CA ILE A 179 -11.52 -10.96 3.95
C ILE A 179 -10.99 -12.30 3.45
N MET A 180 -9.69 -12.56 3.60
CA MET A 180 -9.05 -13.83 3.23
C MET A 180 -9.23 -14.90 4.32
N LEU A 181 -9.61 -14.50 5.53
CA LEU A 181 -9.87 -15.41 6.64
C LEU A 181 -11.20 -16.15 6.47
N ASP A 182 -11.30 -17.33 7.10
CA ASP A 182 -12.58 -18.00 7.30
C ASP A 182 -13.57 -17.16 8.12
N ASP A 183 -14.85 -17.54 8.09
CA ASP A 183 -15.92 -16.78 8.73
C ASP A 183 -15.69 -16.50 10.22
N ALA A 184 -15.17 -17.48 10.97
CA ALA A 184 -15.00 -17.37 12.42
C ALA A 184 -13.84 -16.43 12.79
N ASN A 185 -12.73 -16.55 12.07
CA ASN A 185 -11.56 -15.71 12.24
C ASN A 185 -11.85 -14.27 11.77
N ARG A 186 -12.52 -14.11 10.62
CA ARG A 186 -12.99 -12.81 10.12
C ARG A 186 -13.94 -12.12 11.11
N LYS A 187 -14.87 -12.89 11.68
CA LYS A 187 -15.77 -12.39 12.73
C LYS A 187 -15.03 -11.83 13.92
N THR A 188 -14.01 -12.55 14.38
CA THR A 188 -13.21 -12.15 15.53
C THR A 188 -12.53 -10.79 15.28
N ILE A 189 -11.95 -10.59 14.10
CA ILE A 189 -11.35 -9.30 13.71
C ILE A 189 -12.39 -8.18 13.70
N TYR A 190 -13.54 -8.38 13.02
CA TYR A 190 -14.57 -7.35 12.93
C TYR A 190 -15.19 -6.98 14.28
N ASP A 191 -15.44 -7.97 15.14
CA ASP A 191 -15.92 -7.71 16.51
C ASP A 191 -14.88 -6.93 17.31
N ASN A 192 -13.60 -7.29 17.22
CA ASN A 192 -12.53 -6.58 17.94
C ASN A 192 -12.35 -5.13 17.46
N MET A 193 -12.50 -4.87 16.15
CA MET A 193 -12.52 -3.50 15.63
C MET A 193 -13.64 -2.67 16.27
N LEU A 194 -14.84 -3.26 16.42
CA LEU A 194 -15.98 -2.58 17.05
C LEU A 194 -15.79 -2.38 18.56
N VAL A 195 -15.23 -3.37 19.25
CA VAL A 195 -14.88 -3.28 20.68
C VAL A 195 -13.90 -2.13 20.92
N GLN A 196 -12.84 -2.04 20.11
CA GLN A 196 -11.85 -0.97 20.21
C GLN A 196 -12.48 0.41 19.92
N CYS A 197 -13.31 0.52 18.88
CA CYS A 197 -14.02 1.75 18.57
C CYS A 197 -14.96 2.18 19.71
N ASN A 198 -15.63 1.23 20.38
CA ASN A 198 -16.46 1.54 21.53
C ASN A 198 -15.64 1.93 22.78
N LYS A 199 -14.48 1.29 22.98
CA LYS A 199 -13.59 1.57 24.11
C LYS A 199 -13.04 3.00 24.06
N LEU A 200 -12.62 3.45 22.89
CA LEU A 200 -11.91 4.73 22.72
C LEU A 200 -12.83 5.86 22.24
N GLN A 201 -13.96 5.52 21.60
CA GLN A 201 -15.03 6.43 21.16
C GLN A 201 -14.65 7.50 20.14
N ASP A 202 -13.42 7.48 19.66
CA ASP A 202 -12.85 8.35 18.63
C ASP A 202 -12.73 7.64 17.26
N ARG A 203 -12.73 6.30 17.24
CA ARG A 203 -12.54 5.47 16.04
C ARG A 203 -13.83 4.95 15.40
N PHE A 204 -13.71 4.60 14.13
CA PHE A 204 -14.77 4.02 13.32
C PHE A 204 -14.25 2.87 12.43
N ALA A 205 -14.91 1.72 12.46
CA ALA A 205 -14.51 0.54 11.70
C ALA A 205 -15.09 0.56 10.28
N VAL A 206 -14.24 0.34 9.27
CA VAL A 206 -14.68 0.14 7.88
C VAL A 206 -14.39 -1.30 7.49
N MET A 207 -15.45 -2.03 7.14
CA MET A 207 -15.41 -3.47 6.92
C MET A 207 -15.86 -3.82 5.50
N ASP A 208 -15.39 -4.96 5.02
CA ASP A 208 -15.75 -5.50 3.73
C ASP A 208 -16.68 -6.70 3.87
N VAL A 209 -17.59 -6.84 2.92
CA VAL A 209 -18.52 -7.97 2.81
C VAL A 209 -18.01 -8.89 1.72
N GLU A 210 -17.79 -10.16 2.05
CA GLU A 210 -17.38 -11.17 1.08
C GLU A 210 -18.41 -11.28 -0.04
N ALA A 211 -17.91 -11.34 -1.28
CA ALA A 211 -18.74 -11.39 -2.47
C ALA A 211 -18.35 -12.62 -3.28
N SER A 212 -19.28 -13.58 -3.40
CA SER A 212 -19.06 -14.77 -4.21
C SER A 212 -19.90 -14.73 -5.47
N ALA A 213 -19.26 -14.90 -6.63
CA ALA A 213 -19.96 -14.96 -7.92
C ALA A 213 -20.91 -16.17 -8.03
N LEU A 214 -20.76 -17.17 -7.15
CA LEU A 214 -21.62 -18.35 -7.07
C LEU A 214 -22.81 -18.15 -6.10
N SER A 215 -22.85 -17.02 -5.41
CA SER A 215 -23.87 -16.69 -4.41
C SER A 215 -24.80 -15.57 -4.93
N THR A 216 -25.83 -15.28 -4.14
CA THR A 216 -26.74 -14.16 -4.42
C THR A 216 -26.44 -13.01 -3.47
N VAL A 217 -26.75 -11.78 -3.88
CA VAL A 217 -26.60 -10.58 -3.04
C VAL A 217 -27.28 -10.74 -1.67
N PHE A 218 -28.43 -11.41 -1.64
CA PHE A 218 -29.17 -11.70 -0.41
C PHE A 218 -28.40 -12.66 0.51
N ASN A 219 -27.85 -13.74 -0.05
CA ASN A 219 -27.10 -14.73 0.73
C ASN A 219 -25.79 -14.15 1.25
N ASP A 220 -25.02 -13.44 0.42
CA ASP A 220 -23.78 -12.76 0.84
C ASP A 220 -24.05 -11.81 2.01
N GLY A 221 -25.10 -11.00 1.90
CA GLY A 221 -25.52 -10.10 2.96
C GLY A 221 -25.94 -10.82 4.24
N ASN A 222 -26.58 -11.99 4.15
CA ASN A 222 -26.97 -12.77 5.32
C ASN A 222 -25.79 -13.48 5.98
N SER A 223 -24.88 -14.07 5.20
CA SER A 223 -23.65 -14.66 5.71
C SER A 223 -22.84 -13.64 6.50
N PHE A 224 -22.65 -12.43 5.96
CA PHE A 224 -21.98 -11.37 6.70
C PHE A 224 -22.66 -11.02 8.03
N ARG A 225 -23.98 -10.85 8.02
CA ARG A 225 -24.73 -10.42 9.20
C ARG A 225 -24.80 -11.48 10.30
N ASN A 226 -24.86 -12.75 9.93
CA ASN A 226 -25.03 -13.86 10.86
C ASN A 226 -23.69 -14.41 11.33
N ASP A 227 -22.72 -14.48 10.43
CA ASP A 227 -21.51 -15.27 10.62
C ASP A 227 -20.26 -14.39 10.76
N ASN A 228 -20.24 -13.15 10.24
CA ASN A 228 -19.03 -12.30 10.26
C ASN A 228 -19.08 -11.09 11.19
N VAL A 229 -20.24 -10.70 11.74
CA VAL A 229 -20.31 -9.55 12.67
C VAL A 229 -21.25 -9.85 13.82
N GLY A 230 -20.84 -9.54 15.04
CA GLY A 230 -21.64 -9.65 16.26
C GLY A 230 -22.76 -8.61 16.34
N PRO A 231 -23.60 -8.63 17.40
CA PRO A 231 -24.67 -7.64 17.58
C PRO A 231 -24.21 -6.38 18.33
N ASP A 232 -23.00 -6.38 18.90
CA ASP A 232 -22.54 -5.32 19.78
C ASP A 232 -21.89 -4.16 19.02
N TYR A 233 -22.03 -2.96 19.57
CA TYR A 233 -21.33 -1.74 19.13
C TYR A 233 -21.49 -1.36 17.64
N LEU A 234 -22.53 -1.86 16.98
CA LEU A 234 -22.80 -1.69 15.54
C LEU A 234 -22.78 -0.24 15.04
N LYS A 235 -23.06 0.73 15.92
CA LYS A 235 -23.00 2.15 15.56
C LYS A 235 -21.60 2.62 15.15
N TYR A 236 -20.55 1.94 15.58
CA TYR A 236 -19.16 2.32 15.34
C TYR A 236 -18.56 1.71 14.06
N GLY A 237 -19.33 0.98 13.25
CA GLY A 237 -18.82 0.40 12.01
C GLY A 237 -19.73 0.60 10.82
N ALA A 238 -19.17 0.45 9.62
CA ALA A 238 -19.91 0.35 8.37
C ALA A 238 -19.31 -0.73 7.47
N ALA A 239 -20.18 -1.49 6.81
CA ALA A 239 -19.80 -2.51 5.85
C ALA A 239 -20.09 -2.08 4.41
N TYR A 240 -19.25 -2.50 3.48
CA TYR A 240 -19.34 -2.16 2.06
C TYR A 240 -19.31 -3.40 1.17
N TYR A 241 -20.18 -3.41 0.15
CA TYR A 241 -20.37 -4.50 -0.80
C TYR A 241 -20.63 -3.96 -2.21
N PRO A 242 -20.14 -4.61 -3.28
CA PRO A 242 -19.33 -5.83 -3.33
C PRO A 242 -17.84 -5.52 -3.54
N SER A 243 -17.03 -6.56 -3.76
CA SER A 243 -15.68 -6.41 -4.31
C SER A 243 -15.69 -5.73 -5.70
N LEU A 244 -14.54 -5.16 -6.07
CA LEU A 244 -14.38 -4.22 -7.17
C LEU A 244 -13.34 -4.77 -8.16
N LYS A 245 -13.72 -4.89 -9.44
CA LYS A 245 -12.76 -5.17 -10.51
C LYS A 245 -11.95 -3.91 -10.76
N THR A 246 -10.69 -3.92 -10.36
CA THR A 246 -9.84 -2.72 -10.46
C THR A 246 -9.15 -2.62 -11.82
N GLN A 247 -8.51 -1.49 -12.05
CA GLN A 247 -7.55 -1.30 -13.14
C GLN A 247 -6.10 -1.58 -12.68
N ILE A 248 -5.93 -2.06 -11.45
CA ILE A 248 -4.62 -2.35 -10.85
C ILE A 248 -4.18 -3.74 -11.31
N GLU A 249 -2.93 -3.84 -11.72
CA GLU A 249 -2.27 -5.10 -12.09
C GLU A 249 -1.61 -5.70 -10.86
N TYR A 250 -1.61 -7.02 -10.78
CA TYR A 250 -0.71 -7.71 -9.86
C TYR A 250 0.74 -7.43 -10.26
N ALA A 251 1.62 -7.27 -9.27
CA ALA A 251 3.06 -7.20 -9.49
C ALA A 251 3.61 -8.60 -9.77
N PHE A 252 4.60 -8.68 -10.65
CA PHE A 252 5.34 -9.89 -10.95
C PHE A 252 6.75 -9.51 -11.38
N SER A 253 7.69 -10.43 -11.18
CA SER A 253 9.04 -10.34 -11.74
C SER A 253 9.16 -11.25 -12.95
N ASP A 254 10.05 -10.96 -13.89
CA ASP A 254 10.29 -11.82 -15.04
C ASP A 254 10.82 -13.22 -14.60
N ASP A 255 11.42 -13.30 -13.41
CA ASP A 255 11.91 -14.56 -12.83
C ASP A 255 10.81 -15.38 -12.13
N THR A 256 9.65 -14.80 -11.83
CA THR A 256 8.51 -15.50 -11.21
C THR A 256 7.51 -16.04 -12.25
N VAL A 257 7.88 -15.98 -13.53
CA VAL A 257 7.05 -16.46 -14.65
C VAL A 257 7.72 -17.66 -15.30
N SER A 258 7.09 -18.83 -15.22
CA SER A 258 7.52 -20.05 -15.92
C SER A 258 6.90 -20.15 -17.31
N ILE A 259 7.64 -20.74 -18.25
CA ILE A 259 7.19 -20.97 -19.63
C ILE A 259 7.18 -22.47 -19.90
N SER A 260 6.04 -22.96 -20.38
CA SER A 260 5.84 -24.27 -20.99
C SER A 260 5.67 -24.07 -22.49
N ASP A 261 6.64 -24.50 -23.29
CA ASP A 261 6.66 -24.26 -24.74
C ASP A 261 6.52 -25.56 -25.51
N THR A 262 5.35 -25.75 -26.12
CA THR A 262 5.00 -26.96 -26.88
C THR A 262 4.98 -26.72 -28.40
N THR A 263 5.52 -25.59 -28.85
CA THR A 263 5.54 -25.23 -30.28
C THR A 263 6.43 -26.18 -31.09
N THR A 264 6.05 -26.42 -32.35
CA THR A 264 6.71 -27.41 -33.24
C THR A 264 7.44 -26.80 -34.44
N GLY A 265 7.47 -25.46 -34.54
CA GLY A 265 8.13 -24.72 -35.62
C GLY A 265 9.67 -24.82 -35.62
N GLY A 266 10.33 -24.09 -36.53
CA GLY A 266 11.80 -24.11 -36.66
C GLY A 266 12.57 -23.67 -35.39
N ASN A 267 11.87 -22.97 -34.49
CA ASN A 267 12.33 -22.51 -33.19
C ASN A 267 11.50 -23.15 -32.05
N GLY A 268 10.95 -24.34 -32.28
CA GLY A 268 10.00 -25.00 -31.38
C GLY A 268 10.60 -25.37 -30.03
N ALA A 269 9.85 -25.14 -28.96
CA ALA A 269 10.18 -25.51 -27.58
C ALA A 269 11.49 -24.91 -27.03
N ILE A 270 12.04 -23.84 -27.62
CA ILE A 270 13.26 -23.18 -27.12
C ILE A 270 13.05 -22.66 -25.70
N TRP A 271 11.84 -22.21 -25.39
CA TRP A 271 11.52 -21.59 -24.10
C TRP A 271 10.97 -22.58 -23.08
N ASP A 272 10.92 -23.87 -23.40
CA ASP A 272 10.34 -24.86 -22.51
C ASP A 272 11.14 -25.00 -21.20
N GLY A 273 10.44 -24.91 -20.07
CA GLY A 273 11.04 -24.89 -18.74
C GLY A 273 11.82 -23.62 -18.40
N GLN A 274 11.81 -22.60 -19.26
CA GLN A 274 12.54 -21.35 -19.03
C GLN A 274 11.71 -20.31 -18.27
N ARG A 275 12.40 -19.26 -17.81
CA ARG A 275 11.78 -18.04 -17.25
C ARG A 275 11.45 -17.01 -18.30
N LEU A 276 10.52 -16.11 -18.00
CA LEU A 276 10.29 -14.96 -18.86
C LEU A 276 11.55 -14.08 -19.00
N SER A 277 12.40 -14.00 -17.98
CA SER A 277 13.69 -13.31 -18.05
C SER A 277 14.60 -13.90 -19.12
N ALA A 278 14.57 -15.23 -19.31
CA ALA A 278 15.34 -15.91 -20.35
C ALA A 278 14.99 -15.42 -21.76
N VAL A 279 13.76 -14.98 -22.01
CA VAL A 279 13.32 -14.50 -23.33
C VAL A 279 14.07 -13.24 -23.78
N ILE A 280 14.53 -12.44 -22.83
CA ILE A 280 15.29 -11.19 -23.08
C ILE A 280 16.79 -11.30 -22.80
N THR A 281 17.21 -12.21 -21.91
CA THR A 281 18.64 -12.52 -21.71
C THR A 281 19.19 -13.53 -22.73
N GLY A 282 18.27 -14.20 -23.42
CA GLY A 282 18.45 -15.12 -24.53
C GLY A 282 18.77 -16.57 -24.14
N GLN A 283 18.49 -17.49 -25.06
CA GLN A 283 18.72 -18.93 -24.94
C GLN A 283 19.57 -19.46 -26.10
N THR A 284 20.27 -20.58 -25.89
CA THR A 284 21.04 -21.26 -26.95
C THR A 284 20.09 -21.97 -27.90
N LEU A 285 20.36 -21.89 -29.21
CA LEU A 285 19.57 -22.59 -30.22
C LEU A 285 20.13 -24.01 -30.37
N ALA A 286 19.29 -25.02 -30.23
CA ALA A 286 19.71 -26.41 -30.45
C ALA A 286 20.20 -26.60 -31.90
N GLY A 287 21.53 -26.57 -32.11
CA GLY A 287 22.18 -26.99 -33.35
C GLY A 287 22.71 -25.89 -34.28
N ASP A 288 22.51 -24.60 -33.99
CA ASP A 288 22.91 -23.47 -34.85
C ASP A 288 23.63 -22.33 -34.11
N ASP A 289 24.20 -22.59 -32.92
CA ASP A 289 24.99 -21.58 -32.21
C ASP A 289 26.15 -21.11 -33.11
N ILE A 290 26.12 -19.85 -33.54
CA ILE A 290 27.30 -19.20 -34.14
C ILE A 290 28.22 -18.88 -32.96
N PRO A 291 29.39 -19.54 -32.84
CA PRO A 291 30.32 -19.19 -31.77
C PRO A 291 30.76 -17.74 -31.95
N LEU A 292 30.43 -16.91 -30.97
CA LEU A 292 31.00 -15.58 -30.81
C LEU A 292 32.25 -15.70 -29.92
N LYS A 293 33.10 -14.69 -29.95
CA LYS A 293 34.25 -14.62 -29.05
C LYS A 293 33.80 -14.00 -27.73
N ALA A 294 34.15 -14.62 -26.60
CA ALA A 294 33.92 -14.05 -25.28
C ALA A 294 34.71 -12.74 -25.11
N THR A 295 34.23 -11.82 -24.27
CA THR A 295 34.85 -10.51 -24.04
C THR A 295 34.93 -10.15 -22.57
N ALA A 296 35.88 -9.28 -22.22
CA ALA A 296 35.98 -8.68 -20.89
C ALA A 296 36.51 -7.24 -21.03
N THR A 297 36.34 -6.40 -20.01
CA THR A 297 36.91 -5.06 -20.03
C THR A 297 37.82 -4.80 -18.84
N ILE A 298 38.90 -4.07 -19.11
CA ILE A 298 39.79 -3.47 -18.11
C ILE A 298 39.64 -1.96 -18.22
N THR A 299 39.28 -1.29 -17.14
CA THR A 299 39.21 0.18 -17.09
C THR A 299 40.35 0.69 -16.22
N ILE A 300 41.23 1.50 -16.79
CA ILE A 300 42.27 2.18 -16.01
C ILE A 300 41.62 3.36 -15.29
N GLU A 301 41.73 3.37 -13.96
CA GLU A 301 41.09 4.35 -13.10
C GLU A 301 41.77 5.72 -13.17
N ALA A 302 41.08 6.76 -12.70
CA ALA A 302 41.62 8.11 -12.66
C ALA A 302 42.89 8.22 -11.78
N THR A 303 43.00 7.36 -10.77
CA THR A 303 44.18 7.18 -9.90
C THR A 303 45.39 6.62 -10.65
N ASN A 304 45.17 6.02 -11.83
CA ASN A 304 46.13 5.32 -12.67
C ASN A 304 46.76 4.08 -11.99
N MET A 305 47.37 3.21 -12.79
CA MET A 305 48.18 2.10 -12.29
C MET A 305 49.51 2.61 -11.71
N VAL A 306 50.20 1.76 -10.96
CA VAL A 306 51.57 2.01 -10.47
C VAL A 306 52.50 0.88 -10.89
N ALA A 307 53.81 1.13 -10.91
CA ALA A 307 54.77 0.06 -11.16
C ALA A 307 54.65 -1.06 -10.13
N GLY A 308 54.66 -2.30 -10.61
CA GLY A 308 54.41 -3.52 -9.84
C GLY A 308 52.97 -4.01 -9.87
N ASP A 309 52.02 -3.22 -10.39
CA ASP A 309 50.66 -3.69 -10.67
C ASP A 309 50.69 -4.80 -11.73
N THR A 310 49.88 -5.85 -11.55
CA THR A 310 49.78 -6.95 -12.52
C THR A 310 48.36 -7.17 -13.01
N VAL A 311 48.22 -7.47 -14.30
CA VAL A 311 46.97 -7.90 -14.93
C VAL A 311 47.16 -9.30 -15.50
N GLN A 312 46.48 -10.29 -14.95
CA GLN A 312 46.45 -11.64 -15.48
C GLN A 312 45.30 -11.80 -16.48
N ILE A 313 45.58 -12.37 -17.65
CA ILE A 313 44.62 -12.74 -18.69
C ILE A 313 44.90 -14.20 -19.06
N GLY A 314 43.99 -15.10 -18.70
CA GLY A 314 44.20 -16.54 -18.77
C GLY A 314 45.44 -16.95 -17.98
N THR A 315 46.41 -17.54 -18.67
CA THR A 315 47.69 -17.95 -18.08
C THR A 315 48.79 -16.88 -18.19
N GLN A 316 48.54 -15.74 -18.84
CA GLN A 316 49.54 -14.68 -19.03
C GLN A 316 49.38 -13.59 -17.97
N VAL A 317 50.50 -13.10 -17.42
CA VAL A 317 50.52 -12.02 -16.44
C VAL A 317 51.29 -10.83 -17.02
N PHE A 318 50.62 -9.68 -17.15
CA PHE A 318 51.21 -8.43 -17.63
C PHE A 318 51.59 -7.54 -16.45
N THR A 319 52.87 -7.18 -16.33
CA THR A 319 53.36 -6.35 -15.21
C THR A 319 53.61 -4.91 -15.65
N CYS A 320 53.11 -3.95 -14.86
CA CYS A 320 53.35 -2.52 -15.10
C CYS A 320 54.73 -2.10 -14.59
N THR A 321 55.50 -1.35 -15.39
CA THR A 321 56.86 -0.90 -15.04
C THR A 321 57.06 0.60 -15.30
N ASP A 322 58.06 1.20 -14.63
CA ASP A 322 58.37 2.64 -14.73
C ASP A 322 59.17 3.04 -15.98
N ALA A 323 59.74 2.09 -16.76
CA ALA A 323 60.54 2.38 -17.95
C ALA A 323 60.54 1.22 -18.98
N GLY A 324 60.34 1.53 -20.26
CA GLY A 324 60.22 0.55 -21.36
C GLY A 324 61.49 -0.22 -21.73
N GLY A 325 61.34 -1.51 -22.04
CA GLY A 325 62.42 -2.40 -22.51
C GLY A 325 62.37 -3.85 -21.99
N GLY A 326 61.30 -4.22 -21.27
CA GLY A 326 61.10 -5.56 -20.71
C GLY A 326 60.68 -6.63 -21.73
N PRO A 327 60.62 -7.90 -21.31
CA PRO A 327 60.07 -9.02 -22.08
C PRO A 327 58.59 -8.79 -22.49
N ASP A 328 58.06 -9.64 -23.39
CA ASP A 328 56.74 -9.47 -24.03
C ASP A 328 55.54 -9.45 -23.03
N ASP A 329 55.77 -9.70 -21.75
CA ASP A 329 54.85 -9.73 -20.60
C ASP A 329 54.94 -8.49 -19.68
N GLU A 330 55.62 -7.41 -20.10
CA GLU A 330 55.68 -6.13 -19.38
C GLU A 330 55.11 -4.96 -20.20
N PHE A 331 54.59 -3.93 -19.53
CA PHE A 331 54.18 -2.68 -20.16
C PHE A 331 54.52 -1.45 -19.32
N GLU A 332 54.87 -0.36 -20.00
CA GLU A 332 55.29 0.89 -19.35
C GLU A 332 54.08 1.69 -18.83
N LEU A 333 54.24 2.28 -17.65
CA LEU A 333 53.26 3.20 -17.08
C LEU A 333 53.14 4.48 -17.93
N GLY A 334 51.93 4.82 -18.35
CA GLY A 334 51.68 6.03 -19.14
C GLY A 334 51.55 7.28 -18.27
N ALA A 335 51.86 8.44 -18.83
CA ALA A 335 51.70 9.75 -18.18
C ALA A 335 50.22 10.12 -17.85
N SER A 336 49.26 9.29 -18.25
CA SER A 336 47.84 9.41 -17.95
C SER A 336 47.17 8.02 -18.04
N PRO A 337 45.97 7.82 -17.47
CA PRO A 337 45.21 6.56 -17.61
C PRO A 337 45.06 6.10 -19.06
N ASN A 338 44.83 7.03 -20.00
CA ASN A 338 44.77 6.73 -21.43
C ASN A 338 46.11 6.24 -22.00
N GLY A 339 47.22 6.80 -21.52
CA GLY A 339 48.57 6.39 -21.89
C GLY A 339 48.90 4.99 -21.35
N THR A 340 48.54 4.70 -20.11
CA THR A 340 48.71 3.37 -19.50
C THR A 340 47.86 2.34 -20.25
N ALA A 341 46.60 2.66 -20.55
CA ALA A 341 45.73 1.81 -21.35
C ALA A 341 46.28 1.57 -22.77
N GLN A 342 46.99 2.54 -23.36
CA GLN A 342 47.68 2.37 -24.63
C GLN A 342 48.78 1.31 -24.55
N ASN A 343 49.64 1.44 -23.56
CA ASN A 343 50.81 0.59 -23.41
C ASN A 343 50.39 -0.85 -23.10
N LEU A 344 49.39 -1.03 -22.23
CA LEU A 344 48.82 -2.35 -21.95
C LEU A 344 48.15 -2.97 -23.19
N ASN A 345 47.34 -2.21 -23.93
CA ASN A 345 46.72 -2.69 -25.19
C ASN A 345 47.79 -3.11 -26.23
N SER A 346 48.89 -2.36 -26.32
CA SER A 346 50.01 -2.73 -27.20
C SER A 346 50.73 -4.00 -26.72
N ALA A 347 51.00 -4.15 -25.43
CA ALA A 347 51.63 -5.35 -24.87
C ALA A 347 50.79 -6.61 -25.13
N ILE A 348 49.47 -6.54 -24.85
CA ILE A 348 48.55 -7.66 -25.08
C ILE A 348 48.53 -8.10 -26.55
N ASN A 349 48.46 -7.13 -27.49
CA ASN A 349 48.39 -7.46 -28.93
C ASN A 349 49.73 -7.90 -29.54
N ASN A 350 50.86 -7.54 -28.91
CA ASN A 350 52.19 -7.92 -29.38
C ASN A 350 52.63 -9.31 -28.87
N LEU A 351 52.07 -9.77 -27.75
CA LEU A 351 52.37 -11.09 -27.20
C LEU A 351 51.77 -12.20 -28.09
N ALA A 352 52.63 -12.94 -28.79
CA ALA A 352 52.19 -14.01 -29.69
C ALA A 352 51.40 -15.13 -28.98
N ALA A 353 51.75 -15.40 -27.72
CA ALA A 353 51.10 -16.39 -26.87
C ALA A 353 49.82 -15.89 -26.18
N ALA A 354 49.39 -14.64 -26.37
CA ALA A 354 48.21 -14.10 -25.70
C ALA A 354 46.94 -14.90 -26.07
N GLU A 355 46.13 -15.23 -25.07
CA GLU A 355 44.88 -15.98 -25.23
C GLU A 355 43.69 -15.07 -25.63
N ALA A 356 43.88 -13.76 -25.57
CA ALA A 356 42.93 -12.73 -26.01
C ALA A 356 43.61 -11.68 -26.93
N THR A 357 42.80 -11.00 -27.73
CA THR A 357 43.16 -9.77 -28.43
C THR A 357 42.55 -8.58 -27.70
N SER A 358 43.11 -7.37 -27.88
CA SER A 358 42.59 -6.18 -27.21
C SER A 358 42.32 -5.03 -28.17
N GLN A 359 41.26 -4.27 -27.90
CA GLN A 359 40.99 -2.98 -28.51
C GLN A 359 40.77 -1.94 -27.42
N ARG A 360 41.27 -0.72 -27.63
CA ARG A 360 41.19 0.37 -26.66
C ARG A 360 40.27 1.48 -27.13
N THR A 361 39.42 1.95 -26.23
CA THR A 361 38.70 3.22 -26.34
C THR A 361 38.99 4.06 -25.10
N ALA A 362 39.75 5.15 -25.25
CA ALA A 362 40.25 5.97 -24.13
C ALA A 362 41.00 5.14 -23.05
N ASN A 363 40.52 5.12 -21.81
CA ASN A 363 41.10 4.39 -20.67
C ASN A 363 40.49 2.98 -20.51
N VAL A 364 39.59 2.56 -21.40
CA VAL A 364 38.97 1.23 -21.38
C VAL A 364 39.61 0.35 -22.45
N ILE A 365 40.00 -0.86 -22.05
CA ILE A 365 40.51 -1.92 -22.91
C ILE A 365 39.46 -3.01 -22.96
N THR A 366 38.93 -3.30 -24.15
CA THR A 366 38.05 -4.43 -24.42
C THR A 366 38.89 -5.59 -24.91
N LEU A 367 38.90 -6.67 -24.14
CA LEU A 367 39.51 -7.94 -24.47
C LEU A 367 38.52 -8.80 -25.24
N THR A 368 39.01 -9.54 -26.24
CA THR A 368 38.24 -10.52 -27.01
C THR A 368 39.02 -11.81 -27.07
N ALA A 369 38.46 -12.88 -26.50
CA ALA A 369 39.08 -14.21 -26.45
C ALA A 369 39.42 -14.69 -27.87
N LYS A 370 40.55 -15.37 -28.04
CA LYS A 370 40.88 -16.04 -29.31
C LYS A 370 40.14 -17.37 -29.45
N ALA A 371 39.80 -18.03 -28.35
CA ALA A 371 38.96 -19.22 -28.34
C ALA A 371 37.50 -18.88 -28.72
N ASP A 372 36.87 -19.78 -29.47
CA ASP A 372 35.45 -19.70 -29.83
C ASP A 372 34.56 -20.26 -28.71
N GLY A 373 33.35 -19.72 -28.56
CA GLY A 373 32.35 -20.36 -27.73
C GLY A 373 32.62 -20.28 -26.22
N ALA A 374 32.10 -21.27 -25.49
CA ALA A 374 32.26 -21.41 -24.04
C ALA A 374 33.73 -21.54 -23.60
N ALA A 375 34.62 -22.05 -24.45
CA ALA A 375 36.05 -22.14 -24.16
C ALA A 375 36.73 -20.75 -23.99
N GLY A 376 36.11 -19.68 -24.52
CA GLY A 376 36.55 -18.32 -24.26
C GLY A 376 36.22 -17.82 -22.85
N ASN A 377 35.20 -18.37 -22.20
CA ASN A 377 34.78 -17.99 -20.84
C ASN A 377 35.68 -18.59 -19.76
N ASP A 378 36.49 -19.61 -20.09
CA ASP A 378 37.47 -20.23 -19.18
C ASP A 378 38.71 -19.33 -18.93
N LEU A 379 38.84 -18.22 -19.65
CA LEU A 379 39.93 -17.27 -19.44
C LEU A 379 39.68 -16.45 -18.18
N GLU A 380 40.50 -16.69 -17.16
CA GLU A 380 40.54 -15.87 -15.95
C GLU A 380 41.06 -14.46 -16.24
N LEU A 381 40.52 -13.47 -15.54
CA LEU A 381 40.93 -12.08 -15.59
C LEU A 381 41.11 -11.60 -14.15
N GLU A 382 42.35 -11.26 -13.79
CA GLU A 382 42.67 -10.80 -12.44
C GLU A 382 43.54 -9.55 -12.48
N TYR A 383 43.27 -8.61 -11.58
CA TYR A 383 44.08 -7.42 -11.39
C TYR A 383 44.59 -7.43 -9.95
N THR A 384 45.91 -7.41 -9.80
CA THR A 384 46.59 -7.39 -8.50
C THR A 384 47.31 -6.05 -8.35
N PRO A 385 46.81 -5.14 -7.50
CA PRO A 385 47.46 -3.85 -7.27
C PRO A 385 48.70 -3.99 -6.38
N ALA A 386 49.78 -3.27 -6.71
CA ALA A 386 50.95 -3.11 -5.85
C ALA A 386 50.70 -2.08 -4.73
N SER A 387 49.97 -0.99 -5.03
CA SER A 387 49.49 -0.06 -4.01
C SER A 387 48.26 0.72 -4.46
N GLY A 388 47.10 0.42 -3.88
CA GLY A 388 45.82 1.07 -4.22
C GLY A 388 45.23 0.58 -5.54
N MET A 389 43.93 0.84 -5.77
CA MET A 389 43.25 0.39 -6.99
C MET A 389 43.55 1.34 -8.15
N GLY A 390 44.33 0.87 -9.13
CA GLY A 390 44.66 1.60 -10.36
C GLY A 390 43.86 1.16 -11.60
N ALA A 391 43.17 0.02 -11.53
CA ALA A 391 42.28 -0.48 -12.57
C ALA A 391 41.07 -1.22 -11.98
N SER A 392 39.98 -1.27 -12.74
CA SER A 392 38.80 -2.08 -12.46
C SER A 392 38.51 -3.04 -13.62
N LEU A 393 37.91 -4.19 -13.31
CA LEU A 393 37.60 -5.27 -14.26
C LEU A 393 36.09 -5.43 -14.39
N SER A 394 35.61 -5.85 -15.56
CA SER A 394 34.20 -6.22 -15.74
C SER A 394 33.80 -7.47 -14.95
N GLY A 395 34.75 -8.36 -14.66
CA GLY A 395 34.53 -9.64 -13.97
C GLY A 395 35.85 -10.40 -13.80
N ARG A 396 35.78 -11.57 -13.15
CA ARG A 396 36.94 -12.46 -12.94
C ARG A 396 37.20 -13.42 -14.10
N THR A 397 36.29 -13.48 -15.06
CA THR A 397 36.35 -14.29 -16.27
C THR A 397 35.80 -13.49 -17.44
N PHE A 398 36.03 -13.97 -18.66
CA PHE A 398 35.39 -13.41 -19.84
C PHE A 398 33.91 -13.81 -19.87
N GLU A 399 33.08 -12.96 -20.50
CA GLU A 399 31.65 -13.18 -20.64
C GLU A 399 31.23 -13.15 -22.12
N GLY A 400 30.18 -13.91 -22.46
CA GLY A 400 29.66 -14.05 -23.81
C GLY A 400 29.98 -15.41 -24.44
N GLY A 401 30.29 -15.41 -25.74
CA GLY A 401 30.74 -16.61 -26.47
C GLY A 401 29.68 -17.34 -27.32
N LEU A 402 28.39 -17.03 -27.19
CA LEU A 402 27.32 -17.67 -27.96
C LEU A 402 26.34 -16.61 -28.48
N ASP A 403 25.84 -16.78 -29.71
CA ASP A 403 24.69 -16.01 -30.20
C ASP A 403 23.43 -16.52 -29.49
N ARG A 404 22.87 -15.71 -28.58
CA ARG A 404 21.67 -16.10 -27.83
C ARG A 404 20.43 -15.63 -28.59
N TYR A 405 19.50 -16.54 -28.84
CA TYR A 405 18.21 -16.18 -29.40
C TYR A 405 17.42 -15.37 -28.39
N ILE A 406 17.01 -14.16 -28.78
CA ILE A 406 16.21 -13.22 -27.99
C ILE A 406 14.93 -12.94 -28.76
N ASP A 407 13.78 -12.99 -28.08
CA ASP A 407 12.48 -12.73 -28.70
C ASP A 407 11.72 -11.62 -27.96
N THR A 408 12.09 -10.37 -28.24
CA THR A 408 11.47 -9.20 -27.62
C THR A 408 9.99 -9.05 -28.00
N GLU A 409 9.56 -9.56 -29.17
CA GLU A 409 8.16 -9.52 -29.56
C GLU A 409 7.34 -10.48 -28.69
N LEU A 410 7.78 -11.74 -28.56
CA LEU A 410 7.17 -12.73 -27.69
C LEU A 410 7.11 -12.24 -26.25
N TYR A 411 8.21 -11.70 -25.71
CA TYR A 411 8.26 -11.13 -24.37
C TYR A 411 7.17 -10.08 -24.12
N ASN A 412 7.04 -9.10 -25.02
CA ASN A 412 6.02 -8.05 -24.88
C ASN A 412 4.59 -8.60 -25.01
N ARG A 413 4.39 -9.64 -25.82
CA ARG A 413 3.09 -10.32 -25.96
C ARG A 413 2.73 -11.08 -24.68
N ILE A 414 3.67 -11.83 -24.10
CA ILE A 414 3.49 -12.52 -22.81
C ILE A 414 3.14 -11.50 -21.72
N LYS A 415 3.91 -10.42 -21.59
CA LYS A 415 3.63 -9.35 -20.61
C LYS A 415 2.23 -8.78 -20.74
N LYS A 416 1.78 -8.54 -21.97
CA LYS A 416 0.44 -8.01 -22.24
C LYS A 416 -0.67 -8.99 -21.82
N GLU A 417 -0.46 -10.30 -21.95
CA GLU A 417 -1.39 -11.32 -21.48
C GLU A 417 -1.43 -11.38 -19.95
N ILE A 418 -0.26 -11.38 -19.27
CA ILE A 418 -0.16 -11.33 -17.81
C ILE A 418 -0.89 -10.09 -17.25
N GLN A 419 -0.70 -8.93 -17.87
CA GLN A 419 -1.35 -7.68 -17.46
C GLN A 419 -2.90 -7.70 -17.54
N LYS A 420 -3.52 -8.73 -18.14
CA LYS A 420 -4.98 -8.90 -18.09
C LYS A 420 -5.46 -9.40 -16.73
N HIS A 421 -4.59 -10.02 -15.94
CA HIS A 421 -4.86 -10.42 -14.55
C HIS A 421 -4.84 -9.18 -13.67
N LYS A 422 -6.02 -8.57 -13.49
CA LYS A 422 -6.20 -7.38 -12.65
C LYS A 422 -6.60 -7.80 -11.24
N VAL A 423 -6.13 -7.05 -10.25
CA VAL A 423 -6.45 -7.27 -8.84
C VAL A 423 -7.94 -7.01 -8.61
N VAL A 424 -8.61 -7.93 -7.93
CA VAL A 424 -9.95 -7.71 -7.38
C VAL A 424 -9.78 -7.25 -5.94
N LEU A 425 -10.24 -6.05 -5.63
CA LEU A 425 -10.12 -5.48 -4.28
C LEU A 425 -11.47 -5.25 -3.64
N TYR A 426 -11.52 -5.42 -2.33
CA TYR A 426 -12.68 -5.04 -1.55
C TYR A 426 -12.67 -3.54 -1.20
N PRO A 427 -13.84 -2.94 -0.90
CA PRO A 427 -13.94 -1.48 -0.85
C PRO A 427 -13.24 -0.75 0.30
N CYS A 428 -12.77 -1.39 1.37
CA CYS A 428 -12.34 -0.69 2.58
C CYS A 428 -11.27 0.39 2.34
N GLY A 429 -10.23 0.10 1.54
CA GLY A 429 -9.18 1.07 1.20
C GLY A 429 -9.72 2.26 0.40
N ALA A 430 -10.55 1.99 -0.61
CA ALA A 430 -11.21 3.02 -1.39
C ALA A 430 -12.13 3.89 -0.51
N MET A 431 -12.89 3.27 0.39
CA MET A 431 -13.82 3.96 1.28
C MET A 431 -13.12 4.81 2.32
N ALA A 432 -12.00 4.36 2.88
CA ALA A 432 -11.16 5.18 3.75
C ALA A 432 -10.66 6.44 3.02
N GLY A 433 -10.30 6.31 1.73
CA GLY A 433 -9.89 7.45 0.90
C GLY A 433 -11.05 8.41 0.61
N ILE A 434 -12.23 7.86 0.32
CA ILE A 434 -13.47 8.63 0.12
C ILE A 434 -13.88 9.36 1.40
N TYR A 435 -13.74 8.75 2.58
CA TYR A 435 -14.00 9.41 3.85
C TYR A 435 -13.05 10.61 4.03
N ALA A 436 -11.75 10.40 3.81
CA ALA A 436 -10.76 11.47 3.92
C ALA A 436 -11.02 12.64 2.95
N SER A 437 -11.35 12.35 1.69
CA SER A 437 -11.64 13.38 0.70
C SER A 437 -12.94 14.13 0.99
N VAL A 438 -14.03 13.43 1.34
CA VAL A 438 -15.30 14.06 1.67
C VAL A 438 -15.18 14.93 2.92
N ASP A 439 -14.49 14.44 3.96
CA ASP A 439 -14.29 15.20 5.18
C ASP A 439 -13.51 16.50 4.92
N ARG A 440 -12.43 16.44 4.13
CA ARG A 440 -11.63 17.60 3.75
C ARG A 440 -12.44 18.63 2.95
N ASP A 441 -13.25 18.16 2.00
CA ASP A 441 -13.91 19.04 1.03
C ASP A 441 -15.27 19.55 1.54
N ARG A 442 -15.95 18.81 2.41
CA ARG A 442 -17.35 19.03 2.79
C ARG A 442 -17.65 18.90 4.28
N GLY A 443 -16.66 18.51 5.09
CA GLY A 443 -16.82 18.25 6.52
C GLY A 443 -17.34 16.85 6.83
N VAL A 444 -16.98 16.34 8.01
CA VAL A 444 -17.32 14.97 8.48
C VAL A 444 -18.83 14.71 8.61
N TRP A 445 -19.65 15.77 8.73
CA TRP A 445 -21.10 15.69 8.76
C TRP A 445 -21.73 15.42 7.38
N LYS A 446 -20.95 15.46 6.29
CA LYS A 446 -21.43 15.10 4.95
C LYS A 446 -21.36 13.59 4.75
N ALA A 447 -22.46 12.98 4.31
CA ALA A 447 -22.48 11.57 3.96
C ALA A 447 -21.44 11.22 2.87
N PRO A 448 -20.55 10.23 3.09
CA PRO A 448 -19.58 9.75 2.11
C PRO A 448 -20.24 8.79 1.09
N ALA A 449 -21.35 9.25 0.50
CA ALA A 449 -22.12 8.55 -0.51
C ALA A 449 -22.49 9.51 -1.65
N ASN A 450 -22.87 8.93 -2.79
CA ASN A 450 -22.95 9.63 -4.08
C ASN A 450 -21.59 10.23 -4.47
N VAL A 451 -20.51 9.46 -4.24
CA VAL A 451 -19.12 9.77 -4.63
C VAL A 451 -18.63 8.66 -5.56
N SER A 452 -17.90 9.02 -6.61
CA SER A 452 -17.32 8.07 -7.56
C SER A 452 -16.12 7.34 -6.95
N VAL A 453 -15.94 6.06 -7.30
CA VAL A 453 -14.79 5.27 -6.89
C VAL A 453 -13.75 5.23 -8.01
N ALA A 454 -12.53 5.69 -7.73
CA ALA A 454 -11.42 5.74 -8.67
C ALA A 454 -10.73 4.37 -8.82
N MET A 455 -10.03 4.17 -9.95
CA MET A 455 -9.32 2.92 -10.30
C MET A 455 -10.19 1.66 -10.38
N VAL A 456 -11.51 1.81 -10.48
CA VAL A 456 -12.47 0.71 -10.62
C VAL A 456 -13.04 0.69 -12.02
N LYS A 457 -13.00 -0.47 -12.67
CA LYS A 457 -13.71 -0.72 -13.93
C LYS A 457 -15.20 -0.91 -13.65
N GLU A 458 -15.55 -1.86 -12.79
CA GLU A 458 -16.93 -2.16 -12.38
C GLU A 458 -16.94 -2.97 -11.06
N PRO A 459 -18.06 -3.02 -10.31
CA PRO A 459 -18.22 -3.98 -9.22
C PRO A 459 -18.25 -5.42 -9.77
N VAL A 460 -17.75 -6.38 -8.99
CA VAL A 460 -17.78 -7.81 -9.37
C VAL A 460 -19.22 -8.30 -9.53
N ILE A 461 -20.09 -7.89 -8.61
CA ILE A 461 -21.51 -8.20 -8.61
C ILE A 461 -22.31 -6.92 -8.87
N GLN A 462 -23.14 -6.93 -9.91
CA GLN A 462 -23.98 -5.79 -10.24
C GLN A 462 -25.27 -5.81 -9.41
N ILE A 463 -25.41 -4.83 -8.51
CA ILE A 463 -26.53 -4.78 -7.57
C ILE A 463 -27.72 -4.02 -8.18
N THR A 464 -28.87 -4.69 -8.26
CA THR A 464 -30.13 -4.08 -8.67
C THR A 464 -30.75 -3.24 -7.53
N LYS A 465 -31.75 -2.42 -7.86
CA LYS A 465 -32.47 -1.65 -6.84
C LYS A 465 -33.20 -2.52 -5.82
N ALA A 466 -33.72 -3.68 -6.26
CA ALA A 466 -34.45 -4.60 -5.39
C ALA A 466 -33.49 -5.26 -4.38
N GLU A 467 -32.37 -5.82 -4.87
CA GLU A 467 -31.36 -6.43 -4.01
C GLU A 467 -30.74 -5.44 -3.02
N GLN A 468 -30.54 -4.18 -3.44
CA GLN A 468 -30.07 -3.15 -2.52
C GLN A 468 -31.04 -2.90 -1.35
N ALA A 469 -32.35 -3.08 -1.54
CA ALA A 469 -33.32 -2.90 -0.46
C ALA A 469 -33.03 -3.87 0.70
N ASP A 470 -32.69 -5.12 0.36
CA ASP A 470 -32.36 -6.17 1.32
C ASP A 470 -30.99 -5.96 1.97
N LEU A 471 -30.04 -5.30 1.29
CA LEU A 471 -28.77 -4.87 1.90
C LEU A 471 -28.95 -3.75 2.93
N ASN A 472 -29.87 -2.82 2.64
CA ASN A 472 -30.03 -1.59 3.38
C ASN A 472 -30.55 -1.79 4.81
N VAL A 473 -31.49 -2.70 5.05
CA VAL A 473 -31.93 -3.13 6.40
C VAL A 473 -32.36 -4.57 6.32
N ASP A 474 -31.80 -5.42 7.17
CA ASP A 474 -32.35 -6.74 7.43
C ASP A 474 -33.43 -6.70 8.53
N ALA A 475 -34.55 -7.40 8.31
CA ALA A 475 -35.69 -7.39 9.23
C ALA A 475 -35.41 -8.16 10.54
N THR A 476 -34.50 -9.14 10.51
CA THR A 476 -34.21 -10.02 11.65
C THR A 476 -33.10 -9.45 12.53
N THR A 477 -31.94 -9.15 11.94
CA THR A 477 -30.74 -8.68 12.64
C THR A 477 -30.71 -7.16 12.82
N GLY A 478 -31.42 -6.41 11.96
CA GLY A 478 -31.36 -4.95 11.90
C GLY A 478 -30.05 -4.38 11.36
N LYS A 479 -29.14 -5.22 10.87
CA LYS A 479 -27.83 -4.83 10.35
C LYS A 479 -27.91 -4.33 8.90
N SER A 480 -27.17 -3.26 8.60
CA SER A 480 -27.09 -2.67 7.25
C SER A 480 -25.76 -2.93 6.56
N ILE A 481 -25.81 -2.99 5.23
CA ILE A 481 -24.65 -3.07 4.34
C ILE A 481 -24.79 -1.98 3.28
N ASN A 482 -23.72 -1.24 2.99
CA ASN A 482 -23.71 -0.18 2.00
C ASN A 482 -23.29 -0.72 0.63
N ALA A 483 -24.09 -0.43 -0.39
CA ALA A 483 -23.81 -0.88 -1.76
C ALA A 483 -22.91 0.11 -2.52
N ILE A 484 -21.97 -0.42 -3.31
CA ILE A 484 -21.30 0.28 -4.41
C ILE A 484 -21.92 -0.18 -5.72
N ARG A 485 -22.37 0.76 -6.56
CA ARG A 485 -23.18 0.46 -7.74
C ARG A 485 -22.67 1.17 -8.98
N PHE A 486 -22.75 0.48 -10.10
CA PHE A 486 -22.53 1.10 -11.41
C PHE A 486 -23.79 1.81 -11.89
N PHE A 487 -23.62 3.03 -12.38
CA PHE A 487 -24.67 3.82 -13.01
C PHE A 487 -24.23 4.29 -14.39
N ASN A 488 -25.06 4.01 -15.40
CA ASN A 488 -24.84 4.51 -16.76
C ASN A 488 -24.69 6.04 -16.75
N GLY A 489 -23.58 6.54 -17.29
CA GLY A 489 -23.25 7.97 -17.36
C GLY A 489 -22.67 8.59 -16.08
N LYS A 490 -22.63 7.87 -14.95
CA LYS A 490 -22.00 8.32 -13.69
C LYS A 490 -20.85 7.43 -13.22
N GLY A 491 -20.73 6.22 -13.77
CA GLY A 491 -19.71 5.25 -13.38
C GLY A 491 -20.01 4.56 -12.05
N ASN A 492 -18.96 4.12 -11.37
CA ASN A 492 -19.04 3.39 -10.10
C ASN A 492 -19.20 4.36 -8.94
N MET A 493 -20.31 4.25 -8.20
CA MET A 493 -20.69 5.19 -7.14
C MET A 493 -20.90 4.45 -5.82
N VAL A 494 -20.41 5.04 -4.72
CA VAL A 494 -20.82 4.64 -3.37
C VAL A 494 -22.28 5.04 -3.18
N TRP A 495 -23.15 4.09 -2.86
CA TRP A 495 -24.60 4.28 -2.85
C TRP A 495 -25.25 3.86 -1.52
N GLY A 496 -24.55 4.07 -0.40
CA GLY A 496 -25.04 3.89 0.96
C GLY A 496 -24.17 4.63 1.98
N ALA A 497 -24.77 5.08 3.08
CA ALA A 497 -24.08 5.79 4.17
C ALA A 497 -24.61 5.39 5.57
N ARG A 498 -25.04 4.14 5.72
CA ARG A 498 -25.53 3.59 6.99
C ARG A 498 -24.38 2.95 7.78
N THR A 499 -24.44 3.07 9.09
CA THR A 499 -23.62 2.24 10.00
C THR A 499 -24.18 0.81 9.99
N LEU A 500 -23.53 -0.13 10.68
CA LEU A 500 -24.09 -1.45 10.88
C LEU A 500 -25.39 -1.39 11.72
N ALA A 501 -25.62 -0.34 12.50
CA ALA A 501 -26.84 -0.14 13.29
C ALA A 501 -28.00 0.40 12.42
N GLY A 502 -28.41 -0.37 11.41
CA GLY A 502 -29.37 0.03 10.39
C GLY A 502 -30.76 0.44 10.89
N ASN A 503 -31.25 -0.27 11.89
CA ASN A 503 -32.56 -0.03 12.50
C ASN A 503 -32.55 0.99 13.64
N ASP A 504 -31.38 1.48 14.03
CA ASP A 504 -31.27 2.52 15.05
C ASP A 504 -31.88 3.83 14.54
N ASN A 505 -32.48 4.63 15.43
CA ASN A 505 -33.09 5.91 15.06
C ASN A 505 -32.15 7.10 15.24
N GLU A 506 -31.10 6.95 16.03
CA GLU A 506 -30.09 7.95 16.36
C GLU A 506 -28.82 7.73 15.55
N TRP A 507 -28.32 6.49 15.54
CA TRP A 507 -26.98 6.13 15.07
C TRP A 507 -26.95 5.43 13.70
N ARG A 508 -28.05 5.51 12.96
CA ARG A 508 -28.20 4.87 11.64
C ARG A 508 -27.15 5.26 10.62
N TYR A 509 -26.66 6.49 10.66
CA TYR A 509 -25.88 7.09 9.57
C TYR A 509 -24.42 7.31 9.94
N VAL A 510 -23.52 6.89 9.05
CA VAL A 510 -22.07 7.12 9.13
C VAL A 510 -21.72 8.57 9.45
N PRO A 511 -22.19 9.58 8.68
CA PRO A 511 -21.83 10.98 8.96
C PRO A 511 -22.30 11.45 10.34
N VAL A 512 -23.38 10.90 10.88
CA VAL A 512 -23.86 11.26 12.21
C VAL A 512 -22.92 10.69 13.27
N ARG A 513 -22.62 9.38 13.24
CA ARG A 513 -21.70 8.80 14.23
C ARG A 513 -20.30 9.41 14.15
N ARG A 514 -19.73 9.54 12.96
CA ARG A 514 -18.38 10.10 12.78
C ARG A 514 -18.31 11.57 13.20
N PHE A 515 -19.35 12.36 12.96
CA PHE A 515 -19.43 13.72 13.46
C PHE A 515 -19.46 13.79 15.00
N TYR A 516 -20.18 12.88 15.66
CA TYR A 516 -20.15 12.79 17.12
C TYR A 516 -18.77 12.37 17.65
N ASN A 517 -18.11 11.36 17.07
CA ASN A 517 -16.73 11.01 17.45
C ASN A 517 -15.80 12.24 17.38
N PHE A 518 -15.82 12.95 16.25
CA PHE A 518 -15.01 14.15 16.03
C PHE A 518 -15.29 15.25 17.08
N MET A 519 -16.57 15.50 17.36
CA MET A 519 -16.98 16.54 18.31
C MET A 519 -16.62 16.15 19.76
N GLU A 520 -16.91 14.92 20.16
CA GLU A 520 -16.63 14.36 21.48
C GLU A 520 -15.12 14.45 21.77
N GLU A 521 -14.28 14.01 20.82
CA GLU A 521 -12.82 14.01 21.00
C GLU A 521 -12.23 15.42 20.98
N SER A 522 -12.72 16.31 20.10
CA SER A 522 -12.27 17.70 20.07
C SER A 522 -12.56 18.43 21.39
N ILE A 523 -13.78 18.25 21.93
CA ILE A 523 -14.20 18.88 23.19
C ILE A 523 -13.42 18.27 24.37
N LYS A 524 -13.21 16.95 24.37
CA LYS A 524 -12.44 16.26 25.40
C LYS A 524 -11.02 16.83 25.50
N LYS A 525 -10.25 16.85 24.40
CA LYS A 525 -8.89 17.43 24.40
C LYS A 525 -8.88 18.91 24.79
N ALA A 526 -9.84 19.68 24.29
CA ALA A 526 -9.92 21.11 24.62
C ALA A 526 -10.29 21.39 26.08
N THR A 527 -10.88 20.43 26.80
CA THR A 527 -11.27 20.61 28.21
C THR A 527 -10.22 20.08 29.19
N GLU A 528 -9.13 19.47 28.72
CA GLU A 528 -8.06 18.95 29.59
C GLU A 528 -7.39 20.03 30.44
N PHE A 529 -7.24 21.26 29.95
CA PHE A 529 -6.63 22.34 30.74
C PHE A 529 -7.45 22.68 32.00
N VAL A 530 -8.73 22.28 32.05
CA VAL A 530 -9.62 22.51 33.19
C VAL A 530 -9.34 21.52 34.32
N ILE A 531 -8.62 20.43 34.04
CA ILE A 531 -8.21 19.48 35.07
C ILE A 531 -7.31 20.21 36.08
N PHE A 532 -7.64 20.09 37.36
CA PHE A 532 -7.00 20.79 38.49
C PHE A 532 -7.23 22.32 38.58
N GLU A 533 -8.05 22.91 37.72
CA GLU A 533 -8.53 24.28 37.94
C GLU A 533 -9.52 24.32 39.12
N PRO A 534 -9.64 25.45 39.85
CA PRO A 534 -10.64 25.58 40.92
C PRO A 534 -12.06 25.31 40.40
N ASN A 535 -12.74 24.30 40.96
CA ASN A 535 -14.12 23.94 40.59
C ASN A 535 -15.11 25.02 41.06
N SER A 536 -15.20 26.10 40.29
CA SER A 536 -15.88 27.33 40.66
C SER A 536 -16.50 28.00 39.42
N LYS A 537 -17.44 28.92 39.67
CA LYS A 537 -18.22 29.59 38.61
C LYS A 537 -17.37 30.21 37.48
N PRO A 538 -16.24 30.89 37.72
CA PRO A 538 -15.39 31.42 36.64
C PRO A 538 -14.92 30.34 35.66
N THR A 539 -14.45 29.20 36.19
CA THR A 539 -14.01 28.05 35.40
C THR A 539 -15.15 27.51 34.55
N TRP A 540 -16.33 27.35 35.15
CA TRP A 540 -17.52 26.85 34.43
C TRP A 540 -17.93 27.74 33.27
N VAL A 541 -17.96 29.06 33.49
CA VAL A 541 -18.32 30.05 32.45
C VAL A 541 -17.30 30.04 31.32
N ARG A 542 -16.01 29.92 31.63
CA ARG A 542 -14.94 29.83 30.63
C ARG A 542 -15.08 28.57 29.79
N THR A 543 -15.30 27.42 30.42
CA THR A 543 -15.49 26.14 29.73
C THR A 543 -16.74 26.14 28.86
N LYS A 544 -17.86 26.66 29.39
CA LYS A 544 -19.11 26.82 28.64
C LYS A 544 -18.91 27.65 27.38
N ALA A 545 -18.34 28.85 27.52
CA ALA A 545 -18.14 29.77 26.41
C ALA A 545 -17.23 29.17 25.32
N MET A 546 -16.19 28.43 25.70
CA MET A 546 -15.31 27.74 24.77
C MET A 546 -16.09 26.70 23.93
N ILE A 547 -16.89 25.85 24.57
CA ILE A 547 -17.67 24.81 23.89
C ILE A 547 -18.76 25.45 23.00
N GLU A 548 -19.48 26.47 23.52
CA GLU A 548 -20.51 27.17 22.75
C GLU A 548 -19.94 27.86 21.51
N ASN A 549 -18.74 28.45 21.60
CA ASN A 549 -18.08 29.06 20.45
C ASN A 549 -17.74 28.02 19.37
N PHE A 550 -17.24 26.84 19.76
CA PHE A 550 -16.95 25.75 18.83
C PHE A 550 -18.21 25.23 18.11
N LEU A 551 -19.27 24.94 18.88
CA LEU A 551 -20.54 24.47 18.31
C LEU A 551 -21.21 25.55 17.43
N THR A 552 -21.02 26.82 17.76
CA THR A 552 -21.49 27.95 16.92
C THR A 552 -20.78 27.97 15.56
N GLN A 553 -19.47 27.68 15.51
CA GLN A 553 -18.73 27.59 14.25
C GLN A 553 -19.27 26.42 13.41
N LEU A 554 -19.41 25.23 14.00
CA LEU A 554 -19.97 24.05 13.32
C LEU A 554 -21.40 24.29 12.81
N TRP A 555 -22.22 25.01 13.57
CA TRP A 555 -23.56 25.41 13.11
C TRP A 555 -23.51 26.36 11.91
N ARG A 556 -22.60 27.34 11.91
CA ARG A 556 -22.39 28.25 10.77
C ARG A 556 -21.91 27.52 9.51
N ASP A 557 -21.12 26.47 9.70
CA ASP A 557 -20.63 25.61 8.60
C ASP A 557 -21.69 24.61 8.10
N GLY A 558 -22.87 24.58 8.75
CA GLY A 558 -24.00 23.74 8.36
C GLY A 558 -23.92 22.30 8.87
N ALA A 559 -23.06 22.02 9.86
CA ALA A 559 -22.96 20.70 10.48
C ALA A 559 -24.14 20.38 11.40
N LEU A 560 -24.72 21.43 12.01
CA LEU A 560 -25.84 21.33 12.95
C LEU A 560 -27.13 21.87 12.34
N ALA A 561 -28.23 21.17 12.58
CA ALA A 561 -29.56 21.52 12.12
C ALA A 561 -30.21 22.53 13.06
N GLY A 562 -30.76 23.61 12.52
CA GLY A 562 -31.52 24.59 13.29
C GLY A 562 -31.44 25.98 12.68
N ALA A 563 -32.53 26.74 12.74
CA ALA A 563 -32.57 28.11 12.23
C ALA A 563 -31.79 29.11 13.11
N LYS A 564 -31.52 28.75 14.37
CA LYS A 564 -30.78 29.53 15.37
C LYS A 564 -29.88 28.59 16.19
N PRO A 565 -28.78 29.09 16.79
CA PRO A 565 -27.90 28.26 17.63
C PRO A 565 -28.63 27.50 18.73
N GLU A 566 -29.59 28.15 19.40
CA GLU A 566 -30.40 27.57 20.49
C GLU A 566 -31.28 26.39 20.05
N HIS A 567 -31.60 26.27 18.75
CA HIS A 567 -32.30 25.11 18.20
C HIS A 567 -31.33 23.98 17.85
N ALA A 568 -30.06 24.33 17.61
CA ALA A 568 -29.04 23.44 17.07
C ALA A 568 -28.21 22.77 18.18
N PHE A 569 -27.95 23.47 19.28
CA PHE A 569 -27.24 22.89 20.42
C PHE A 569 -27.56 23.61 21.74
N PHE A 570 -27.19 22.97 22.85
CA PHE A 570 -27.13 23.59 24.17
C PHE A 570 -25.91 23.10 24.95
N VAL A 571 -25.40 23.94 25.84
CA VAL A 571 -24.35 23.60 26.80
C VAL A 571 -24.80 24.05 28.20
N LYS A 572 -24.93 23.11 29.12
CA LYS A 572 -25.31 23.40 30.52
C LYS A 572 -24.15 23.05 31.44
N ILE A 573 -23.89 23.94 32.40
CA ILE A 573 -22.88 23.75 33.43
C ILE A 573 -23.14 24.73 34.57
N GLY A 574 -23.37 24.18 35.77
CA GLY A 574 -23.47 25.00 36.98
C GLY A 574 -24.09 24.29 38.17
N LEU A 575 -23.91 24.90 39.36
CA LEU A 575 -24.56 24.47 40.60
C LEU A 575 -26.08 24.68 40.50
N GLY A 576 -26.84 23.61 40.69
CA GLY A 576 -28.30 23.60 40.54
C GLY A 576 -28.78 23.49 39.09
N GLU A 577 -27.86 23.37 38.12
CA GLU A 577 -28.17 23.10 36.71
C GLU A 577 -27.74 21.67 36.34
N THR A 578 -26.44 21.39 36.40
CA THR A 578 -25.85 20.06 36.10
C THR A 578 -25.11 19.43 37.29
N MET A 579 -24.82 20.23 38.33
CA MET A 579 -24.04 19.81 39.49
C MET A 579 -24.80 20.10 40.78
N THR A 580 -24.64 19.22 41.76
CA THR A 580 -25.04 19.41 43.15
C THR A 580 -23.88 19.96 43.99
N ALA A 581 -24.15 20.36 45.23
CA ALA A 581 -23.09 20.75 46.16
C ALA A 581 -22.13 19.58 46.46
N VAL A 582 -22.63 18.34 46.42
CA VAL A 582 -21.81 17.12 46.62
C VAL A 582 -20.86 16.93 45.45
N ASP A 583 -21.32 17.11 44.21
CA ASP A 583 -20.46 17.02 43.03
C ASP A 583 -19.27 17.98 43.13
N ILE A 584 -19.50 19.21 43.58
CA ILE A 584 -18.44 20.21 43.76
C ILE A 584 -17.45 19.79 44.86
N LEU A 585 -17.95 19.33 46.01
CA LEU A 585 -17.11 18.88 47.12
C LEU A 585 -16.30 17.63 46.77
N GLU A 586 -16.83 16.76 45.91
CA GLU A 586 -16.13 15.59 45.38
C GLU A 586 -15.23 15.93 44.17
N GLY A 587 -15.15 17.20 43.77
CA GLY A 587 -14.31 17.65 42.66
C GLY A 587 -14.82 17.29 41.27
N ARG A 588 -16.10 16.93 41.13
CA ARG A 588 -16.74 16.61 39.84
C ARG A 588 -17.27 17.86 39.17
N MET A 589 -16.98 18.02 37.87
CA MET A 589 -17.53 19.07 37.03
C MET A 589 -18.35 18.45 35.89
N ASN A 590 -19.68 18.46 36.01
CA ASN A 590 -20.57 17.84 35.02
C ASN A 590 -21.01 18.85 33.96
N ILE A 591 -20.77 18.53 32.68
CA ILE A 591 -21.17 19.33 31.53
C ILE A 591 -22.17 18.52 30.71
N GLU A 592 -23.35 19.10 30.44
CA GLU A 592 -24.36 18.48 29.57
C GLU A 592 -24.37 19.20 28.22
N ILE A 593 -24.11 18.47 27.15
CA ILE A 593 -24.04 18.99 25.78
C ILE A 593 -25.07 18.23 24.94
N GLY A 594 -25.97 18.96 24.28
CA GLY A 594 -26.89 18.38 23.31
C GLY A 594 -26.72 19.06 21.96
N VAL A 595 -26.74 18.28 20.88
CA VAL A 595 -26.62 18.79 19.51
C VAL A 595 -27.62 18.13 18.56
N ALA A 596 -28.07 18.88 17.56
CA ALA A 596 -28.93 18.41 16.49
C ALA A 596 -28.11 18.20 15.21
N ALA A 597 -27.56 17.02 15.00
CA ALA A 597 -26.78 16.71 13.79
C ALA A 597 -27.67 16.65 12.53
N VAL A 598 -27.14 17.10 11.39
CA VAL A 598 -27.83 17.00 10.10
C VAL A 598 -27.88 15.54 9.63
N ARG A 599 -29.05 15.09 9.18
CA ARG A 599 -29.25 13.75 8.61
C ARG A 599 -29.27 13.82 7.08
N PRO A 600 -28.69 12.82 6.37
CA PRO A 600 -28.73 12.79 4.91
C PRO A 600 -30.14 12.51 4.39
N ALA A 601 -30.51 13.15 3.27
CA ALA A 601 -31.74 12.83 2.55
C ALA A 601 -31.53 11.56 1.70
N GLU A 602 -31.91 10.41 2.23
CA GLU A 602 -31.75 9.11 1.56
C GLU A 602 -32.84 8.84 0.51
N PHE A 603 -34.07 9.32 0.75
CA PHE A 603 -35.22 9.09 -0.13
C PHE A 603 -35.81 10.43 -0.60
N ILE A 604 -35.97 10.57 -1.92
CA ILE A 604 -36.66 11.71 -2.54
C ILE A 604 -37.93 11.18 -3.21
N ILE A 605 -39.10 11.61 -2.74
CA ILE A 605 -40.41 11.18 -3.25
C ILE A 605 -41.03 12.35 -4.01
N LEU A 606 -41.09 12.23 -5.35
CA LEU A 606 -41.77 13.21 -6.20
C LEU A 606 -43.25 12.83 -6.33
N LYS A 607 -44.14 13.66 -5.77
CA LYS A 607 -45.59 13.48 -5.88
C LYS A 607 -46.12 14.42 -6.96
N PHE A 608 -46.56 13.85 -8.08
CA PHE A 608 -47.21 14.60 -9.16
C PHE A 608 -48.72 14.63 -8.95
N SER A 609 -49.32 15.81 -9.02
CA SER A 609 -50.78 15.99 -9.07
C SER A 609 -51.15 16.79 -10.31
N HIS A 610 -52.10 16.28 -11.10
CA HIS A 610 -52.68 17.05 -12.19
C HIS A 610 -53.68 18.07 -11.62
N LYS A 611 -53.32 19.36 -11.68
CA LYS A 611 -54.20 20.45 -11.27
C LYS A 611 -55.12 20.81 -12.45
N LEU A 612 -56.43 20.66 -12.29
CA LEU A 612 -57.40 21.15 -13.27
C LEU A 612 -57.34 22.68 -13.33
N GLN A 613 -57.58 23.23 -14.52
CA GLN A 613 -57.62 24.67 -14.75
C GLN A 613 -58.67 25.30 -13.82
N GLU A 614 -58.25 26.18 -12.94
CA GLU A 614 -59.16 26.98 -12.11
C GLU A 614 -59.81 28.02 -13.03
N SER A 615 -61.12 27.88 -13.24
CA SER A 615 -61.95 28.76 -14.08
C SER A 615 -62.23 30.10 -13.41
#